data_AF-A0A7S0N786-F1
#
_entry.id   AF-A0A7S0N786-F1
#
_cell.length_a   1.000
_cell.length_b   1.000
_cell.length_c   1.000
_cell.angle_alpha   90.00
_cell.angle_beta   90.00
_cell.angle_gamma   90.00
#
_symmetry.space_group_name_H-M   'P 1'
#
loop_
_entity.id
_entity.type
_entity.pdbx_description
1 polymer ?
#
loop_
_entity_poly.entity_id
_entity_poly.type
_entity_poly.pdbx_seq_one_letter_code
_entity_poly.pdbx_strand_id
1 'polypeptide(L)'
;ARAMEKLLRSYECCPARLTDVCREALVFEEPSGVLAFMEAASQDPEVQIVRVKNRFDPDFDARSVGGFRHLSLKLRLGGPLERRLGLDVHVCELLLLLRPLADLMTLGR
;
A
#
# COMPACT_ATOMS: atom_id res chain seq x y z
N ALA A 1 -10.01 -17.61 -0.91
CA ALA A 1 -9.92 -18.07 0.48
C ALA A 1 -9.40 -16.98 1.43
N ARG A 2 -8.16 -16.48 1.25
CA ARG A 2 -7.50 -15.55 2.19
C ARG A 2 -8.25 -14.26 2.53
N ALA A 3 -8.97 -13.66 1.58
CA ALA A 3 -9.79 -12.47 1.82
C ALA A 3 -10.90 -12.75 2.85
N MET A 4 -11.61 -13.87 2.71
CA MET A 4 -12.68 -14.28 3.62
C MET A 4 -12.14 -14.62 5.01
N GLU A 5 -11.01 -15.32 5.09
CA GLU A 5 -10.35 -15.60 6.37
C GLU A 5 -9.98 -14.32 7.13
N LYS A 6 -9.48 -13.31 6.41
CA LYS A 6 -9.13 -12.02 6.99
C LYS A 6 -10.36 -11.25 7.46
N LEU A 7 -11.46 -11.33 6.71
CA LEU A 7 -12.74 -10.75 7.11
C LEU A 7 -13.26 -11.37 8.41
N LEU A 8 -13.26 -12.70 8.49
CA LEU A 8 -13.71 -13.45 9.66
C LEU A 8 -12.83 -13.18 10.89
N ARG A 9 -11.51 -13.20 10.72
CA ARG A 9 -10.56 -13.11 11.86
C ARG A 9 -10.31 -11.68 12.35
N SER A 10 -10.38 -10.68 11.46
CA SER A 10 -9.80 -9.37 11.76
C SER A 10 -10.73 -8.19 11.45
N TYR A 11 -11.84 -8.41 10.74
CA TYR A 11 -12.71 -7.33 10.30
C TYR A 11 -14.20 -7.56 10.57
N GLU A 12 -14.55 -8.52 11.44
CA GLU A 12 -15.95 -8.78 11.85
C GLU A 12 -16.88 -8.96 10.64
N CYS A 13 -16.40 -9.66 9.61
CA CYS A 13 -17.10 -9.86 8.34
C CYS A 13 -17.46 -8.58 7.56
N CYS A 14 -16.96 -7.41 7.95
CA CYS A 14 -17.23 -6.13 7.27
C CYS A 14 -16.32 -5.95 6.05
N PRO A 15 -16.82 -6.08 4.80
CA PRO A 15 -15.99 -6.06 3.60
C PRO A 15 -15.33 -4.70 3.35
N ALA A 16 -15.97 -3.62 3.80
CA ALA A 16 -15.45 -2.26 3.65
C ALA A 16 -14.12 -2.02 4.39
N ARG A 17 -13.77 -2.87 5.37
CA ARG A 17 -12.50 -2.78 6.13
C ARG A 17 -11.35 -3.52 5.44
N LEU A 18 -11.62 -4.29 4.38
CA LEU A 18 -10.62 -5.01 3.60
C LEU A 18 -10.00 -4.10 2.54
N THR A 19 -8.94 -3.40 2.93
CA THR A 19 -8.30 -2.33 2.14
C THR A 19 -7.09 -2.79 1.33
N ASP A 20 -6.92 -4.11 1.16
CA ASP A 20 -5.80 -4.73 0.45
C ASP A 20 -6.26 -5.84 -0.50
N VAL A 21 -7.48 -5.71 -1.02
CA VAL A 21 -7.97 -6.58 -2.11
C VAL A 21 -7.15 -6.32 -3.37
N CYS A 22 -6.99 -5.06 -3.73
CA CYS A 22 -6.03 -4.61 -4.73
C CYS A 22 -4.74 -4.14 -4.02
N ARG A 23 -3.62 -4.79 -4.34
CA ARG A 23 -2.30 -4.42 -3.81
C ARG A 23 -1.26 -4.50 -4.91
N GLU A 24 -0.45 -3.46 -5.02
CA GLU A 24 0.74 -3.45 -5.88
C GLU A 24 1.98 -2.94 -5.15
N ALA A 25 3.14 -3.16 -5.77
CA ALA A 25 4.44 -2.77 -5.25
C ALA A 25 5.24 -1.99 -6.30
N LEU A 26 5.67 -0.77 -5.96
CA LEU A 26 6.62 0.01 -6.75
C LEU A 26 8.01 -0.13 -6.14
N VAL A 27 8.99 -0.45 -6.99
CA VAL A 27 10.38 -0.65 -6.61
C VAL A 27 11.21 0.51 -7.15
N PHE A 28 11.93 1.17 -6.25
CA PHE A 28 12.78 2.32 -6.55
C PHE A 28 14.24 1.94 -6.29
N GLU A 29 15.16 2.42 -7.13
CA GLU A 29 16.59 2.22 -6.90
C GLU A 29 17.08 3.06 -5.71
N GLU A 30 16.52 4.26 -5.56
CA GLU A 30 16.97 5.26 -4.59
C GLU A 30 15.81 5.81 -3.74
N PRO A 31 16.08 6.22 -2.48
CA PRO A 31 15.09 6.89 -1.63
C PRO A 31 14.52 8.18 -2.23
N SER A 32 15.31 8.89 -3.04
CA SER A 32 14.89 10.09 -3.78
C SER A 32 13.67 9.83 -4.65
N GLY A 33 13.60 8.67 -5.32
CA GLY A 33 12.47 8.26 -6.16
C GLY A 33 11.19 8.03 -5.35
N VAL A 34 11.32 7.49 -4.13
CA VAL A 34 10.17 7.33 -3.21
C VAL A 34 9.61 8.70 -2.81
N LEU A 35 10.49 9.66 -2.49
CA LEU A 35 10.08 11.02 -2.12
C LEU A 35 9.41 11.74 -3.29
N ALA A 36 10.00 11.67 -4.49
CA ALA A 36 9.43 12.27 -5.70
C ALA A 36 8.04 11.69 -6.04
N PHE A 37 7.87 10.36 -5.89
CA PHE A 37 6.56 9.72 -6.06
C PHE A 37 5.56 10.24 -5.02
N MET A 38 5.95 10.32 -3.74
CA MET A 38 5.07 10.81 -2.69
C MET A 38 4.62 12.25 -2.92
N GLU A 39 5.54 13.11 -3.37
CA GLU A 39 5.23 14.49 -3.73
C GLU A 39 4.24 14.56 -4.90
N ALA A 40 4.53 13.86 -6.00
CA ALA A 40 3.65 13.80 -7.16
C ALA A 40 2.24 13.26 -6.80
N ALA A 41 2.18 12.14 -6.06
CA ALA A 41 0.92 11.54 -5.62
C ALA A 41 0.12 12.44 -4.67
N SER A 42 0.79 13.32 -3.91
CA SER A 42 0.11 14.28 -3.03
C SER A 42 -0.47 15.48 -3.76
N GLN A 43 0.06 15.78 -4.96
CA GLN A 43 -0.36 16.89 -5.80
C GLN A 43 -1.37 16.46 -6.87
N ASP A 44 -1.48 15.15 -7.14
CA ASP A 44 -2.41 14.60 -8.12
C ASP A 44 -3.86 14.65 -7.60
N PRO A 45 -4.77 15.41 -8.26
CA PRO A 45 -6.16 15.52 -7.82
C PRO A 45 -6.97 14.22 -7.98
N GLU A 46 -6.47 13.24 -8.73
CA GLU A 46 -7.10 11.93 -8.88
C GLU A 46 -6.62 10.91 -7.83
N VAL A 47 -5.61 11.26 -7.01
CA VAL A 47 -5.08 10.38 -5.98
C VAL A 47 -5.42 10.91 -4.60
N GLN A 48 -6.12 10.09 -3.82
CA GLN A 48 -6.37 10.38 -2.40
C GLN A 48 -5.57 9.42 -1.52
N ILE A 49 -4.55 9.94 -0.83
CA ILE A 49 -3.83 9.16 0.20
C ILE A 49 -4.69 9.11 1.47
N VAL A 50 -5.19 7.91 1.80
CA VAL A 50 -6.04 7.64 2.97
C VAL A 50 -5.20 7.37 4.22
N ARG A 51 -4.08 6.65 4.07
CA ARG A 51 -3.20 6.32 5.19
C ARG A 51 -1.78 6.02 4.71
N VAL A 52 -0.81 6.49 5.47
CA VAL A 52 0.60 6.11 5.30
C VAL A 52 1.04 5.27 6.51
N LYS A 53 1.74 4.18 6.26
CA LYS A 53 2.48 3.42 7.26
C LYS A 53 3.95 3.46 6.91
N ASN A 54 4.72 4.26 7.66
CA ASN A 54 6.15 4.37 7.48
C ASN A 54 6.87 3.26 8.26
N ARG A 55 7.39 2.24 7.56
CA ARG A 55 8.19 1.19 8.19
C ARG A 55 9.69 1.44 8.05
N PHE A 56 10.11 2.48 7.33
CA PHE A 56 11.49 2.96 7.34
C PHE A 56 11.82 3.74 8.60
N ASP A 57 10.80 4.16 9.34
CA ASP A 57 10.96 4.78 10.65
C ASP A 57 11.86 3.92 11.55
N PRO A 58 12.99 4.45 12.07
CA PRO A 58 13.88 3.73 12.97
C PRO A 58 13.18 3.17 14.20
N ASP A 59 12.14 3.86 14.68
CA ASP A 59 11.38 3.48 15.87
C ASP A 59 10.30 2.42 15.58
N PHE A 60 10.07 2.09 14.30
CA PHE A 60 9.15 1.02 13.92
C PHE A 60 9.78 -0.35 14.20
N ASP A 61 9.11 -1.17 15.03
CA ASP A 61 9.52 -2.55 15.29
C ASP A 61 9.25 -3.47 14.09
N ALA A 62 10.25 -3.63 13.23
CA ALA A 62 10.16 -4.48 12.04
C ALA A 62 9.97 -5.97 12.34
N ARG A 63 10.23 -6.45 13.57
CA ARG A 63 10.01 -7.88 13.91
C ARG A 63 8.54 -8.27 13.78
N SER A 64 7.64 -7.32 14.05
CA SER A 64 6.20 -7.49 13.89
C SER A 64 5.75 -7.79 12.46
N VAL A 65 6.62 -7.53 11.47
CA VAL A 65 6.34 -7.71 10.03
C VAL A 65 7.43 -8.53 9.32
N GLY A 66 8.17 -9.37 10.05
CA GLY A 66 9.18 -10.25 9.47
C GLY A 66 10.46 -9.54 9.01
N GLY A 67 10.78 -8.37 9.55
CA GLY A 67 12.00 -7.62 9.24
C GLY A 67 11.87 -6.68 8.03
N PHE A 68 10.77 -6.74 7.28
CA PHE A 68 10.62 -5.96 6.05
C PHE A 68 10.36 -4.47 6.29
N ARG A 69 11.09 -3.62 5.56
CA ARG A 69 11.04 -2.16 5.60
C ARG A 69 10.47 -1.64 4.27
N HIS A 70 9.40 -0.84 4.33
CA HIS A 70 8.75 -0.19 3.18
C HIS A 70 7.80 0.92 3.63
N LEU A 71 7.38 1.79 2.71
CA LEU A 71 6.16 2.59 2.92
C LEU A 71 4.95 1.80 2.42
N SER A 72 3.91 1.72 3.22
CA SER A 72 2.62 1.16 2.81
C SER A 72 1.60 2.29 2.75
N LEU A 73 1.12 2.57 1.54
CA LEU A 73 0.10 3.57 1.26
C LEU A 73 -1.25 2.89 1.10
N LYS A 74 -2.26 3.45 1.74
CA LYS A 74 -3.65 3.20 1.41
C LYS A 74 -4.13 4.39 0.61
N LEU A 75 -4.60 4.15 -0.60
CA LEU A 75 -5.02 5.21 -1.51
C LEU A 75 -6.35 4.87 -2.20
N ARG A 76 -7.04 5.91 -2.65
CA ARG A 76 -8.17 5.81 -3.58
C ARG A 76 -7.80 6.52 -4.87
N LEU A 77 -8.31 5.99 -5.97
CA LEU A 77 -8.16 6.55 -7.29
C LEU A 77 -9.51 7.12 -7.72
N GLY A 78 -9.56 8.42 -7.95
CA GLY A 78 -10.77 9.18 -8.26
C GLY A 78 -10.82 9.65 -9.72
N GLY A 79 -10.16 8.95 -10.65
CA GLY A 79 -10.18 9.30 -12.06
C GLY A 79 -11.56 9.07 -12.73
N PRO A 80 -11.75 9.53 -13.98
CA PRO A 80 -13.00 9.36 -14.71
C PRO A 80 -13.42 7.90 -14.88
N LEU A 81 -12.45 6.99 -15.04
CA LEU A 81 -12.71 5.57 -15.24
C LEU A 81 -13.22 4.92 -13.96
N GLU A 82 -12.56 5.19 -12.84
CA GLU A 82 -12.90 4.63 -11.52
C GLU A 82 -14.30 5.07 -11.10
N ARG A 83 -14.63 6.35 -11.29
CA ARG A 83 -15.99 6.87 -11.04
C ARG A 83 -17.03 6.18 -11.93
N ARG A 84 -16.74 6.00 -13.23
CA ARG A 84 -17.65 5.31 -14.16
C ARG A 84 -17.90 3.85 -13.74
N LEU A 85 -16.92 3.22 -13.11
CA LEU A 85 -17.01 1.84 -12.62
C LEU A 85 -17.50 1.75 -11.16
N GLY A 86 -17.71 2.87 -10.46
CA GLY A 86 -18.06 2.91 -9.04
C GLY A 86 -16.93 2.43 -8.10
N LEU A 87 -15.67 2.52 -8.55
CA LEU A 87 -14.48 2.06 -7.84
C LEU A 87 -13.75 3.18 -7.08
N ASP A 88 -14.18 4.43 -7.22
CA ASP A 88 -13.55 5.60 -6.60
C ASP A 88 -13.62 5.62 -5.06
N VAL A 89 -14.49 4.78 -4.48
CA VAL A 89 -14.57 4.55 -3.04
C VAL A 89 -13.64 3.43 -2.54
N HIS A 90 -13.10 2.61 -3.45
CA HIS A 90 -12.29 1.45 -3.12
C HIS A 90 -10.87 1.85 -2.70
N VAL A 91 -10.39 1.27 -1.60
CA VAL A 91 -9.04 1.54 -1.11
C VAL A 91 -8.10 0.46 -1.61
N CYS A 92 -7.09 0.89 -2.37
CA CYS A 92 -5.98 0.06 -2.81
C CYS A 92 -4.80 0.20 -1.85
N GLU A 93 -3.93 -0.80 -1.84
CA GLU A 93 -2.65 -0.73 -1.14
C GLU A 93 -1.49 -0.62 -2.13
N LEU A 94 -0.62 0.36 -1.93
CA LEU A 94 0.62 0.50 -2.70
C LEU A 94 1.81 0.41 -1.74
N LEU A 95 2.72 -0.52 -2.03
CA LEU A 95 3.98 -0.64 -1.29
C LEU A 95 5.09 0.10 -2.05
N LEU A 96 5.76 1.03 -1.39
CA LEU A 96 6.95 1.70 -1.94
C LEU A 96 8.20 1.08 -1.32
N LEU A 97 9.03 0.49 -2.16
CA LEU A 97 10.15 -0.35 -1.78
C LEU A 97 11.43 0.18 -2.39
N LEU A 98 12.54 0.01 -1.67
CA LEU A 98 13.87 0.15 -2.26
C LEU A 98 14.30 -1.20 -2.84
N ARG A 99 14.97 -1.21 -4.00
CA ARG A 99 15.38 -2.44 -4.69
C ARG A 99 16.09 -3.45 -3.78
N PRO A 100 17.10 -3.07 -2.98
CA PRO A 100 17.77 -4.02 -2.10
C PRO A 100 16.82 -4.74 -1.13
N LEU A 101 15.75 -4.07 -0.71
CA LEU A 101 14.73 -4.64 0.19
C LEU A 101 13.67 -5.43 -0.57
N ALA A 102 13.32 -5.01 -1.79
CA ALA A 102 12.42 -5.74 -2.67
C ALA A 102 12.99 -7.11 -3.05
N ASP A 103 14.29 -7.18 -3.36
CA ASP A 103 14.98 -8.42 -3.72
C ASP A 103 14.96 -9.44 -2.56
N LEU A 104 15.07 -8.97 -1.31
CA LEU A 104 14.92 -9.82 -0.13
C LEU A 104 13.49 -10.36 0.06
N MET A 105 12.47 -9.64 -0.43
CA MET A 105 11.08 -10.10 -0.38
C MET A 105 10.73 -11.08 -1.50
N THR A 106 11.37 -10.98 -2.67
CA THR A 106 11.13 -11.86 -3.81
C THR A 106 11.90 -13.18 -3.73
N LEU A 107 13.02 -13.22 -2.99
CA LEU A 107 13.77 -14.46 -2.68
C LEU A 107 13.00 -15.45 -1.77
N GLY A 108 11.83 -15.06 -1.25
CA GLY A 108 10.93 -15.92 -0.46
C GLY A 108 9.71 -16.46 -1.24
N ARG A 109 9.69 -16.36 -2.58
CA ARG A 109 8.65 -16.98 -3.43
C ARG A 109 9.14 -18.26 -4.09
#